data_AF-A0A3N5NHH7-F1
#
_entry.id   AF-A0A3N5NHH7-F1
#
_cell.length_a   1.000
_cell.length_b   1.000
_cell.length_c   1.000
_cell.angle_alpha   90.00
_cell.angle_beta   90.00
_cell.angle_gamma   90.00
#
_symmetry.space_group_name_H-M   'P 1'
#
loop_
_entity.id
_entity.type
_entity.pdbx_description
1 polymer ?
#
loop_
_entity_poly.entity_id
_entity_poly.type
_entity_poly.pdbx_seq_one_letter_code
_entity_poly.pdbx_strand_id
1 'polypeptide(L)'
;MFILAVSAACVQTPVTPVPDNSRVEIHYKLYGGFVMTTYAVQELVVTEDKATFTIMSGDGNVTAKYEKALTRDQFNAIVNVFADNNFTSYGDRYEEGQNYVTDVGYADITLIQGNQTKTVITYNINRYMPDGLIRIREKLQETIAYVSSPGESEVRQIAETWITGAPTYAYDGSGLAFVNSTRLESSPLRDLLTYRFTSSHAGYGNRSGTIVAQAITEHTIRVTTIDRNVDSAVIDERWDEMGQFLIGSALSLSYQPMQCERTVWQTWEANSGRVYIRAPTDEEIIRHYYSSVYGIDVMNVTKVDSGLMSCEACSVCPQTYHFGLTVNASVMQPLLDEGWTRIG
;
A
#
# COMPACT_ATOMS: atom_id res chain seq x y z
N MET A 1 6.67 27.70 84.66
CA MET A 1 5.39 26.96 84.78
C MET A 1 4.56 27.33 83.55
N PHE A 2 4.54 26.43 82.57
CA PHE A 2 4.06 26.70 81.20
C PHE A 2 2.54 26.66 81.13
N ILE A 3 1.95 27.67 80.47
CA ILE A 3 0.52 27.74 80.12
C ILE A 3 0.33 26.98 78.81
N LEU A 4 -0.42 25.87 78.85
CA LEU A 4 -0.80 25.09 77.68
C LEU A 4 -2.13 25.61 77.12
N ALA A 5 -2.10 26.06 75.88
CA ALA A 5 -3.27 26.40 75.08
C ALA A 5 -3.88 25.12 74.49
N VAL A 6 -5.21 24.99 74.58
CA VAL A 6 -5.98 23.89 73.97
C VAL A 6 -6.40 24.33 72.57
N SER A 7 -5.83 23.71 71.53
CA SER A 7 -6.31 23.83 70.15
C SER A 7 -7.25 22.67 69.85
N ALA A 8 -8.45 22.99 69.35
CA ALA A 8 -9.41 22.03 68.84
C ALA A 8 -8.90 21.45 67.51
N ALA A 9 -8.57 20.17 67.48
CA ALA A 9 -8.27 19.44 66.26
C ALA A 9 -9.59 19.03 65.58
N CYS A 10 -9.88 19.61 64.41
CA CYS A 10 -10.91 19.09 63.52
C CYS A 10 -10.43 17.77 62.93
N VAL A 11 -11.19 16.69 63.19
CA VAL A 11 -11.01 15.40 62.54
C VAL A 11 -11.47 15.55 61.09
N GLN A 12 -10.53 15.60 60.15
CA GLN A 12 -10.85 15.46 58.73
C GLN A 12 -11.17 13.99 58.46
N THR A 13 -12.42 13.69 58.12
CA THR A 13 -12.81 12.41 57.53
C THR A 13 -12.00 12.17 56.25
N PRO A 14 -11.45 10.96 56.02
CA PRO A 14 -10.79 10.65 54.77
C PRO A 14 -11.80 10.76 53.64
N VAL A 15 -11.55 11.68 52.71
CA VAL A 15 -12.26 11.76 51.44
C VAL A 15 -11.91 10.50 50.67
N THR A 16 -12.87 9.58 50.58
CA THR A 16 -12.78 8.44 49.68
C THR A 16 -12.75 8.99 48.25
N PRO A 17 -11.84 8.55 47.36
CA PRO A 17 -11.89 8.94 45.97
C PRO A 17 -13.24 8.52 45.39
N VAL A 18 -13.97 9.47 44.81
CA VAL A 18 -15.16 9.17 44.01
C VAL A 18 -14.71 8.34 42.81
N PRO A 19 -15.25 7.14 42.56
CA PRO A 19 -14.93 6.36 41.37
C PRO A 19 -15.33 7.14 40.11
N ASP A 20 -14.38 7.38 39.21
CA ASP A 20 -14.65 7.92 37.87
C ASP A 20 -15.33 6.84 37.03
N ASN A 21 -16.66 6.93 36.93
CA ASN A 21 -17.54 5.93 36.32
C ASN A 21 -17.89 6.25 34.85
N SER A 22 -17.12 7.09 34.14
CA SER A 22 -17.52 7.55 32.79
C SER A 22 -16.59 7.19 31.61
N ARG A 23 -15.45 6.56 31.85
CA ARG A 23 -14.50 6.28 30.76
C ARG A 23 -14.84 4.98 30.01
N VAL A 24 -15.06 5.09 28.70
CA VAL A 24 -15.22 3.96 27.78
C VAL A 24 -13.94 3.79 26.96
N GLU A 25 -13.42 2.56 26.90
CA GLU A 25 -12.22 2.21 26.14
C GLU A 25 -12.45 0.88 25.41
N ILE A 26 -11.99 0.80 24.16
CA ILE A 26 -12.13 -0.39 23.33
C ILE A 26 -10.75 -0.85 22.89
N HIS A 27 -10.45 -2.13 23.11
CA HIS A 27 -9.25 -2.77 22.57
C HIS A 27 -9.64 -3.81 21.55
N TYR A 28 -8.94 -3.84 20.43
CA TYR A 28 -9.09 -4.84 19.39
C TYR A 28 -7.71 -5.37 19.01
N LYS A 29 -7.40 -6.57 19.45
CA LYS A 29 -6.07 -7.17 19.35
C LYS A 29 -6.09 -8.36 18.40
N LEU A 30 -5.21 -8.37 17.41
CA LEU A 30 -5.00 -9.43 16.43
C LEU A 30 -3.64 -10.09 16.66
N TYR A 31 -3.59 -11.42 16.66
CA TYR A 31 -2.35 -12.17 16.90
C TYR A 31 -2.44 -13.62 16.39
N GLY A 32 -1.30 -14.29 16.28
CA GLY A 32 -1.25 -15.68 15.78
C GLY A 32 -1.49 -15.78 14.27
N GLY A 33 -1.64 -17.01 13.77
CA GLY A 33 -1.65 -17.30 12.34
C GLY A 33 -0.27 -17.18 11.69
N PHE A 34 -0.17 -17.42 10.38
CA PHE A 34 1.07 -17.19 9.62
C PHE A 34 1.22 -15.71 9.27
N VAL A 35 1.68 -14.92 10.24
CA VAL A 35 2.07 -13.51 10.06
C VAL A 35 3.59 -13.36 10.14
N MET A 36 4.14 -12.38 9.44
CA MET A 36 5.57 -12.06 9.56
C MET A 36 5.91 -11.71 11.02
N THR A 37 7.09 -12.12 11.50
CA THR A 37 7.49 -11.90 12.91
C THR A 37 7.49 -10.43 13.33
N THR A 38 7.63 -9.50 12.38
CA THR A 38 7.56 -8.04 12.59
C THR A 38 6.14 -7.48 12.73
N TYR A 39 5.11 -8.27 12.42
CA TYR A 39 3.68 -7.92 12.48
C TYR A 39 2.88 -8.91 13.34
N ALA A 40 3.56 -9.56 14.29
CA ALA A 40 3.03 -10.69 15.05
C ALA A 40 1.81 -10.34 15.91
N VAL A 41 1.75 -9.10 16.40
CA VAL A 41 0.62 -8.58 17.19
C VAL A 41 0.23 -7.21 16.68
N GLN A 42 -1.07 -6.99 16.48
CA GLN A 42 -1.62 -5.70 16.10
C GLN A 42 -2.71 -5.33 17.10
N GLU A 43 -2.74 -4.09 17.57
CA GLU A 43 -3.72 -3.64 18.56
C GLU A 43 -4.24 -2.26 18.19
N LEU A 44 -5.56 -2.18 18.04
CA LEU A 44 -6.30 -0.92 18.01
C LEU A 44 -6.81 -0.63 19.43
N VAL A 45 -6.50 0.56 19.93
CA VAL A 45 -7.07 1.11 21.17
C VAL A 45 -7.88 2.36 20.83
N VAL A 46 -9.13 2.40 21.23
CA VAL A 46 -10.05 3.53 20.99
C VAL A 46 -10.49 4.12 22.34
N THR A 47 -10.25 5.42 22.48
CA THR A 47 -10.71 6.26 23.59
C THR A 47 -11.61 7.38 23.06
N GLU A 48 -12.23 8.16 23.95
CA GLU A 48 -13.17 9.24 23.56
C GLU A 48 -12.52 10.28 22.62
N ASP A 49 -11.23 10.54 22.79
CA ASP A 49 -10.48 11.58 22.08
C ASP A 49 -9.74 11.07 20.84
N LYS A 50 -9.42 9.77 20.76
CA LYS A 50 -8.55 9.25 19.70
C LYS A 50 -8.65 7.74 19.52
N ALA A 51 -8.10 7.28 18.40
CA ALA A 51 -7.80 5.90 18.15
C ALA A 51 -6.30 5.73 17.83
N THR A 52 -5.70 4.69 18.41
CA THR A 52 -4.28 4.35 18.29
C THR A 52 -4.16 2.93 17.76
N PHE A 53 -3.50 2.74 16.62
CA PHE A 53 -3.23 1.43 16.06
C PHE A 53 -1.72 1.13 16.14
N THR A 54 -1.37 0.07 16.87
CA THR A 54 0.02 -0.32 17.13
C THR A 54 0.30 -1.68 16.52
N ILE A 55 1.43 -1.80 15.83
CA ILE A 55 1.95 -3.06 15.28
C ILE A 55 3.21 -3.41 16.05
N MET A 56 3.30 -4.65 16.50
CA MET A 56 4.39 -5.17 17.32
C MET A 56 4.96 -6.45 16.72
N SER A 57 6.27 -6.64 16.89
CA SER A 57 6.95 -7.89 16.59
C SER A 57 6.61 -8.99 17.61
N GLY A 58 7.00 -10.24 17.31
CA GLY A 58 6.81 -11.38 18.21
C GLY A 58 7.46 -11.21 19.59
N ASP A 59 8.52 -10.40 19.66
CA ASP A 59 9.23 -10.08 20.91
C ASP A 59 8.63 -8.86 21.64
N GLY A 60 7.53 -8.29 21.13
CA GLY A 60 6.83 -7.15 21.72
C GLY A 60 7.37 -5.77 21.35
N ASN A 61 8.35 -5.67 20.44
CA ASN A 61 8.86 -4.37 19.99
C ASN A 61 7.86 -3.72 19.04
N VAL A 62 7.54 -2.43 19.27
CA VAL A 62 6.68 -1.65 18.38
C VAL A 62 7.40 -1.42 17.04
N THR A 63 6.83 -1.93 15.96
CA THR A 63 7.34 -1.78 14.58
C THR A 63 6.64 -0.67 13.82
N ALA A 64 5.40 -0.37 14.17
CA ALA A 64 4.67 0.80 13.69
C ALA A 64 3.62 1.26 14.70
N LYS A 65 3.32 2.57 14.70
CA LYS A 65 2.27 3.15 15.53
C LYS A 65 1.61 4.30 14.77
N TYR A 66 0.28 4.26 14.71
CA TYR A 66 -0.56 5.26 14.06
C TYR A 66 -1.55 5.80 15.09
N GLU A 67 -1.80 7.11 15.07
CA GLU A 67 -2.70 7.77 16.02
C GLU A 67 -3.49 8.85 15.29
N LYS A 68 -4.81 8.89 15.51
CA LYS A 68 -5.68 9.96 15.01
C LYS A 68 -6.71 10.36 16.06
N ALA A 69 -6.96 11.66 16.13
CA ALA A 69 -8.07 12.21 16.90
C ALA A 69 -9.40 11.72 16.33
N LEU A 70 -10.36 11.49 17.23
CA LEU A 70 -11.74 11.19 16.90
C LEU A 70 -12.63 12.38 17.27
N THR A 71 -13.56 12.70 16.37
CA THR A 71 -14.70 13.52 16.74
C THR A 71 -15.63 12.74 17.66
N ARG A 72 -16.43 13.45 18.46
CA ARG A 72 -17.45 12.86 19.33
C ARG A 72 -18.40 11.94 18.54
N ASP A 73 -18.79 12.32 17.34
CA ASP A 73 -19.68 11.52 16.48
C ASP A 73 -19.00 10.24 15.98
N GLN A 74 -17.72 10.32 15.58
CA GLN A 74 -16.95 9.13 15.21
C GLN A 74 -16.82 8.15 16.38
N PHE A 75 -16.47 8.65 17.57
CA PHE A 75 -16.37 7.83 18.78
C PHE A 75 -17.71 7.18 19.12
N ASN A 76 -18.79 7.98 19.16
CA ASN A 76 -20.14 7.47 19.42
C ASN A 76 -20.57 6.42 18.39
N ALA A 77 -20.25 6.61 17.10
CA ALA A 77 -20.55 5.63 16.07
C ALA A 77 -19.82 4.29 16.31
N ILE A 78 -18.59 4.30 16.82
CA ILE A 78 -17.88 3.07 17.19
C ILE A 78 -18.54 2.42 18.41
N VAL A 79 -18.81 3.19 19.47
CA VAL A 79 -19.42 2.68 20.72
C VAL A 79 -20.83 2.14 20.50
N ASN A 80 -21.65 2.81 19.70
CA ASN A 80 -23.03 2.41 19.44
C ASN A 80 -23.12 1.03 18.77
N VAL A 81 -22.16 0.67 17.89
CA VAL A 81 -22.14 -0.67 17.28
C VAL A 81 -22.00 -1.77 18.34
N PHE A 82 -21.33 -1.53 19.47
CA PHE A 82 -21.28 -2.50 20.58
C PHE A 82 -22.63 -2.62 21.29
N ALA A 83 -23.29 -1.48 21.56
CA ALA A 83 -24.58 -1.45 22.23
C ALA A 83 -25.69 -2.06 21.36
N ASP A 84 -25.78 -1.66 20.09
CA ASP A 84 -26.78 -2.11 19.12
C ASP A 84 -26.70 -3.62 18.85
N ASN A 85 -25.52 -4.21 19.04
CA ASN A 85 -25.27 -5.64 18.85
C ASN A 85 -25.15 -6.40 20.17
N ASN A 86 -25.59 -5.81 21.29
CA ASN A 86 -25.61 -6.42 22.63
C ASN A 86 -24.30 -7.09 23.04
N PHE A 87 -23.15 -6.41 22.83
CA PHE A 87 -21.83 -7.01 23.00
C PHE A 87 -21.62 -7.71 24.36
N THR A 88 -22.15 -7.13 25.44
CA THR A 88 -22.03 -7.65 26.81
C THR A 88 -22.73 -9.00 27.02
N SER A 89 -23.62 -9.41 26.12
CA SER A 89 -24.36 -10.68 26.19
C SER A 89 -23.65 -11.87 25.52
N TYR A 90 -22.61 -11.63 24.71
CA TYR A 90 -21.89 -12.70 24.03
C TYR A 90 -21.11 -13.58 25.01
N GLY A 91 -20.87 -14.84 24.62
CA GLY A 91 -19.93 -15.72 25.31
C GLY A 91 -18.49 -15.21 25.24
N ASP A 92 -17.61 -15.76 26.06
CA ASP A 92 -16.22 -15.29 26.13
C ASP A 92 -15.36 -15.74 24.93
N ARG A 93 -15.79 -16.77 24.20
CA ARG A 93 -15.01 -17.40 23.12
C ARG A 93 -15.88 -17.99 22.02
N TYR A 94 -15.53 -17.74 20.76
CA TYR A 94 -16.16 -18.27 19.55
C TYR A 94 -15.13 -18.91 18.62
N GLU A 95 -14.88 -20.20 18.85
CA GLU A 95 -13.95 -21.03 18.10
C GLU A 95 -14.59 -22.42 17.96
N GLU A 96 -15.10 -22.78 16.77
CA GLU A 96 -15.77 -24.07 16.58
C GLU A 96 -14.94 -24.98 15.67
N GLY A 97 -14.66 -26.21 16.15
CA GLY A 97 -13.92 -27.26 15.44
C GLY A 97 -12.53 -27.56 16.03
N GLN A 98 -12.26 -28.83 16.35
CA GLN A 98 -10.95 -29.31 16.86
C GLN A 98 -9.80 -29.30 15.84
N ASN A 99 -10.01 -28.75 14.65
CA ASN A 99 -8.95 -28.61 13.66
C ASN A 99 -8.33 -27.23 13.83
N TYR A 100 -7.24 -27.18 14.60
CA TYR A 100 -6.30 -26.06 14.66
C TYR A 100 -5.80 -25.74 13.25
N VAL A 101 -6.52 -24.92 12.50
CA VAL A 101 -6.00 -24.36 11.25
C VAL A 101 -4.97 -23.32 11.69
N THR A 102 -3.69 -23.71 11.65
CA THR A 102 -2.57 -22.93 12.19
C THR A 102 -2.32 -21.63 11.41
N ASP A 103 -2.97 -21.48 10.26
CA ASP A 103 -2.97 -20.28 9.43
C ASP A 103 -3.96 -19.21 9.90
N VAL A 104 -4.96 -19.57 10.72
CA VAL A 104 -5.96 -18.62 11.21
C VAL A 104 -5.52 -18.01 12.54
N GLY A 105 -5.23 -16.72 12.53
CA GLY A 105 -4.97 -15.94 13.75
C GLY A 105 -6.22 -15.77 14.61
N TYR A 106 -6.04 -15.12 15.76
CA TYR A 106 -7.08 -14.77 16.72
C TYR A 106 -7.33 -13.27 16.76
N ALA A 107 -8.50 -12.92 17.26
CA ALA A 107 -8.91 -11.55 17.54
C ALA A 107 -9.57 -11.47 18.92
N ASP A 108 -9.01 -10.66 19.81
CA ASP A 108 -9.61 -10.30 21.10
C ASP A 108 -10.32 -8.95 20.93
N ILE A 109 -11.63 -8.92 21.17
CA ILE A 109 -12.41 -7.68 21.21
C ILE A 109 -12.72 -7.41 22.68
N THR A 110 -12.29 -6.27 23.22
CA THR A 110 -12.50 -5.89 24.61
C THR A 110 -13.20 -4.54 24.70
N LEU A 111 -14.25 -4.47 25.51
CA LEU A 111 -14.97 -3.24 25.87
C LEU A 111 -14.81 -3.01 27.37
N ILE A 112 -14.29 -1.84 27.73
CA ILE A 112 -14.16 -1.34 29.11
C ILE A 112 -15.14 -0.19 29.28
N GLN A 113 -16.02 -0.27 30.28
CA GLN A 113 -17.01 0.76 30.62
C GLN A 113 -17.05 0.94 32.14
N GLY A 114 -16.41 2.01 32.64
CA GLY A 114 -16.24 2.22 34.08
C GLY A 114 -15.51 1.04 34.73
N ASN A 115 -16.17 0.34 35.67
CA ASN A 115 -15.61 -0.83 36.35
C ASN A 115 -15.92 -2.17 35.66
N GLN A 116 -16.60 -2.16 34.51
CA GLN A 116 -16.95 -3.36 33.77
C GLN A 116 -16.00 -3.57 32.59
N THR A 117 -15.50 -4.79 32.46
CA THR A 117 -14.68 -5.22 31.32
C THR A 117 -15.29 -6.49 30.74
N LYS A 118 -15.52 -6.49 29.42
CA LYS A 118 -15.94 -7.67 28.66
C LYS A 118 -14.95 -7.91 27.53
N THR A 119 -14.43 -9.13 27.45
CA THR A 119 -13.59 -9.58 26.33
C THR A 119 -14.25 -10.76 25.63
N VAL A 120 -14.23 -10.75 24.31
CA VAL A 120 -14.67 -11.86 23.46
C VAL A 120 -13.53 -12.25 22.54
N ILE A 121 -13.12 -13.52 22.61
CA ILE A 121 -12.04 -14.10 21.80
C ILE A 121 -12.66 -14.82 20.60
N THR A 122 -12.13 -14.57 19.41
CA THR A 122 -12.62 -15.14 18.17
C THR A 122 -11.46 -15.53 17.25
N TYR A 123 -11.69 -16.42 16.29
CA TYR A 123 -10.77 -16.51 15.15
C TYR A 123 -10.79 -15.22 14.34
N ASN A 124 -9.68 -14.85 13.70
CA ASN A 124 -9.60 -13.66 12.83
C ASN A 124 -10.33 -13.86 11.48
N ILE A 125 -11.47 -14.56 11.47
CA ILE A 125 -12.34 -14.80 10.31
C ILE A 125 -13.81 -14.75 10.74
N ASN A 126 -14.70 -14.35 9.84
CA ASN A 126 -16.13 -14.19 10.16
C ASN A 126 -16.87 -15.53 10.35
N ARG A 127 -16.32 -16.65 9.85
CA ARG A 127 -17.03 -17.95 9.69
C ARG A 127 -17.70 -18.49 10.96
N TYR A 128 -17.13 -18.23 12.13
CA TYR A 128 -17.60 -18.77 13.41
C TYR A 128 -18.15 -17.69 14.36
N MET A 129 -18.27 -16.44 13.87
CA MET A 129 -18.76 -15.32 14.66
C MET A 129 -20.28 -15.17 14.46
N PRO A 130 -21.04 -14.87 15.52
CA PRO A 130 -22.39 -14.34 15.38
C PRO A 130 -22.40 -13.04 14.58
N ASP A 131 -23.47 -12.78 13.83
CA ASP A 131 -23.61 -11.61 12.94
C ASP A 131 -23.32 -10.27 13.64
N GLY A 132 -23.72 -10.11 14.90
CA GLY A 132 -23.45 -8.87 15.63
C GLY A 132 -21.98 -8.68 16.00
N LEU A 133 -21.21 -9.76 16.24
CA LEU A 133 -19.76 -9.69 16.39
C LEU A 133 -19.07 -9.35 15.07
N ILE A 134 -19.59 -9.86 13.94
CA ILE A 134 -19.09 -9.50 12.60
C ILE A 134 -19.23 -7.99 12.37
N ARG A 135 -20.39 -7.40 12.69
CA ARG A 135 -20.61 -5.95 12.55
C ARG A 135 -19.66 -5.11 13.43
N ILE A 136 -19.43 -5.54 14.67
CA ILE A 136 -18.46 -4.90 15.57
C ILE A 136 -17.05 -4.96 14.97
N ARG A 137 -16.64 -6.16 14.51
CA ARG A 137 -15.34 -6.38 13.86
C ARG A 137 -15.16 -5.49 12.63
N GLU A 138 -16.16 -5.43 11.75
CA GLU A 138 -16.13 -4.58 10.55
C GLU A 138 -15.92 -3.12 10.92
N LYS A 139 -16.61 -2.62 11.96
CA LYS A 139 -16.43 -1.23 12.43
C LYS A 139 -15.03 -0.98 12.99
N LEU A 140 -14.45 -1.95 13.69
CA LEU A 140 -13.09 -1.86 14.21
C LEU A 140 -12.05 -1.90 13.08
N GLN A 141 -12.27 -2.71 12.04
CA GLN A 141 -11.43 -2.75 10.85
C GLN A 141 -11.51 -1.45 10.04
N GLU A 142 -12.70 -0.86 9.89
CA GLU A 142 -12.89 0.47 9.32
C GLU A 142 -12.11 1.52 10.13
N THR A 143 -12.13 1.42 11.47
CA THR A 143 -11.38 2.30 12.36
C THR A 143 -9.87 2.12 12.19
N ILE A 144 -9.37 0.88 12.05
CA ILE A 144 -7.95 0.63 11.72
C ILE A 144 -7.59 1.33 10.41
N ALA A 145 -8.39 1.14 9.34
CA ALA A 145 -8.14 1.76 8.05
C ALA A 145 -8.15 3.30 8.13
N TYR A 146 -9.08 3.88 8.90
CA TYR A 146 -9.10 5.32 9.16
C TYR A 146 -7.83 5.77 9.87
N VAL A 147 -7.40 5.10 10.94
CA VAL A 147 -6.23 5.51 11.75
C VAL A 147 -4.93 5.34 10.97
N SER A 148 -4.78 4.27 10.20
CA SER A 148 -3.56 3.98 9.44
C SER A 148 -3.43 4.81 8.15
N SER A 149 -4.54 5.27 7.58
CA SER A 149 -4.53 6.11 6.38
C SER A 149 -3.77 7.43 6.62
N PRO A 150 -2.93 7.87 5.68
CA PRO A 150 -2.21 9.14 5.86
C PRO A 150 -3.18 10.33 5.88
N GLY A 151 -2.87 11.34 6.70
CA GLY A 151 -3.57 12.62 6.70
C GLY A 151 -3.19 13.48 5.50
N GLU A 152 -3.99 14.51 5.18
CA GLU A 152 -3.72 15.37 4.01
C GLU A 152 -2.30 15.96 4.02
N SER A 153 -1.83 16.45 5.16
CA SER A 153 -0.47 17.01 5.29
C SER A 153 0.62 15.98 5.03
N GLU A 154 0.41 14.74 5.47
CA GLU A 154 1.36 13.64 5.27
C GLU A 154 1.40 13.21 3.80
N VAL A 155 0.23 13.05 3.18
CA VAL A 155 0.11 12.73 1.74
C VAL A 155 0.81 13.80 0.90
N ARG A 156 0.58 15.08 1.23
CA ARG A 156 1.25 16.20 0.55
C ARG A 156 2.76 16.14 0.71
N GLN A 157 3.27 15.86 1.90
CA GLN A 157 4.70 15.72 2.14
C GLN A 157 5.31 14.57 1.32
N ILE A 158 4.62 13.42 1.26
CA ILE A 158 5.03 12.27 0.45
C ILE A 158 5.12 12.67 -1.03
N ALA A 159 4.08 13.31 -1.56
CA ALA A 159 4.06 13.78 -2.95
C ALA A 159 5.15 14.82 -3.22
N GLU A 160 5.30 15.84 -2.38
CA GLU A 160 6.30 16.91 -2.55
C GLU A 160 7.74 16.35 -2.48
N THR A 161 8.01 15.44 -1.55
CA THR A 161 9.32 14.78 -1.42
C THR A 161 9.62 13.94 -2.66
N TRP A 162 8.63 13.21 -3.17
CA TRP A 162 8.78 12.42 -4.38
C TRP A 162 9.02 13.31 -5.61
N ILE A 163 8.17 14.34 -5.82
CA ILE A 163 8.27 15.26 -6.97
C ILE A 163 9.63 15.94 -6.99
N THR A 164 10.09 16.45 -5.84
CA THR A 164 11.38 17.16 -5.77
C THR A 164 12.60 16.27 -6.04
N GLY A 165 12.48 14.96 -5.79
CA GLY A 165 13.48 13.97 -6.17
C GLY A 165 13.32 13.40 -7.58
N ALA A 166 12.21 13.68 -8.27
CA ALA A 166 11.91 13.12 -9.58
C ALA A 166 12.76 13.76 -10.70
N PRO A 167 13.13 13.02 -11.76
CA PRO A 167 14.09 13.46 -12.78
C PRO A 167 13.86 14.85 -13.39
N THR A 168 12.61 15.19 -13.71
CA THR A 168 12.23 16.48 -14.31
C THR A 168 12.47 17.64 -13.34
N TYR A 169 11.99 17.53 -12.10
CA TYR A 169 12.15 18.60 -11.12
C TYR A 169 13.59 18.69 -10.62
N ALA A 170 14.24 17.56 -10.37
CA ALA A 170 15.61 17.51 -9.87
C ALA A 170 16.63 18.07 -10.88
N TYR A 171 16.33 17.99 -12.19
CA TYR A 171 17.19 18.55 -13.22
C TYR A 171 17.26 20.08 -13.15
N ASP A 172 16.09 20.74 -13.14
CA ASP A 172 16.04 22.21 -13.19
C ASP A 172 14.70 22.85 -12.74
N GLY A 173 13.92 22.10 -11.97
CA GLY A 173 12.63 22.50 -11.43
C GLY A 173 12.74 23.47 -10.26
N SER A 174 11.78 24.38 -10.16
CA SER A 174 11.67 25.37 -9.10
C SER A 174 10.21 25.78 -8.88
N GLY A 175 9.91 26.38 -7.73
CA GLY A 175 8.59 26.96 -7.47
C GLY A 175 7.46 25.93 -7.34
N LEU A 176 7.72 24.75 -6.78
CA LEU A 176 6.68 23.75 -6.53
C LEU A 176 5.54 24.33 -5.69
N ALA A 177 4.34 24.36 -6.25
CA ALA A 177 3.15 24.92 -5.64
C ALA A 177 2.00 23.90 -5.68
N PHE A 178 1.40 23.65 -4.53
CA PHE A 178 0.20 22.81 -4.42
C PHE A 178 -1.00 23.53 -5.05
N VAL A 179 -1.78 22.82 -5.87
CA VAL A 179 -2.99 23.33 -6.51
C VAL A 179 -4.23 22.79 -5.82
N ASN A 180 -4.38 21.47 -5.76
CA ASN A 180 -5.50 20.81 -5.10
C ASN A 180 -5.19 19.34 -4.80
N SER A 181 -6.04 18.73 -3.97
CA SER A 181 -6.07 17.29 -3.75
C SER A 181 -7.50 16.79 -3.75
N THR A 182 -7.68 15.50 -4.05
CA THR A 182 -8.95 14.80 -3.95
C THR A 182 -8.70 13.38 -3.48
N ARG A 183 -9.36 13.00 -2.40
CA ARG A 183 -9.37 11.62 -1.91
C ARG A 183 -10.47 10.84 -2.61
N LEU A 184 -10.11 9.72 -3.22
CA LEU A 184 -11.07 8.81 -3.83
C LEU A 184 -11.59 7.82 -2.80
N GLU A 185 -12.90 7.56 -2.85
CA GLU A 185 -13.52 6.48 -2.11
C GLU A 185 -13.21 5.14 -2.80
N SER A 186 -12.02 4.61 -2.53
CA SER A 186 -11.54 3.33 -3.05
C SER A 186 -10.93 2.47 -1.94
N SER A 187 -10.79 1.17 -2.20
CA SER A 187 -10.06 0.23 -1.35
C SER A 187 -8.97 -0.45 -2.18
N PRO A 188 -7.66 -0.16 -1.95
CA PRO A 188 -7.13 0.77 -0.95
C PRO A 188 -7.45 2.25 -1.27
N LEU A 189 -7.34 3.13 -0.28
CA LEU A 189 -7.57 4.58 -0.44
C LEU A 189 -6.54 5.18 -1.40
N ARG A 190 -7.02 6.04 -2.29
CA ARG A 190 -6.20 6.75 -3.28
C ARG A 190 -6.34 8.24 -3.07
N ASP A 191 -5.22 8.95 -3.02
CA ASP A 191 -5.19 10.42 -3.00
C ASP A 191 -4.61 10.93 -4.31
N LEU A 192 -5.36 11.78 -5.02
CA LEU A 192 -4.91 12.47 -6.22
C LEU A 192 -4.51 13.88 -5.85
N LEU A 193 -3.29 14.28 -6.18
CA LEU A 193 -2.73 15.60 -5.89
C LEU A 193 -2.27 16.26 -7.18
N THR A 194 -2.59 17.55 -7.32
CA THR A 194 -2.13 18.37 -8.43
C THR A 194 -1.18 19.44 -7.92
N TYR A 195 -0.02 19.55 -8.57
CA TYR A 195 0.98 20.58 -8.30
C TYR A 195 1.36 21.30 -9.59
N ARG A 196 1.94 22.50 -9.44
CA ARG A 196 2.60 23.24 -10.51
C ARG A 196 4.04 23.53 -10.14
N PHE A 197 4.92 23.60 -11.13
CA PHE A 197 6.30 24.06 -10.96
C PHE A 197 6.83 24.63 -12.28
N THR A 198 8.00 25.26 -12.24
CA THR A 198 8.68 25.79 -13.42
C THR A 198 10.02 25.11 -13.64
N SER A 199 10.32 24.70 -14.88
CA SER A 199 11.65 24.30 -15.32
C SER A 199 12.33 25.43 -16.10
N SER A 200 13.65 25.53 -16.00
CA SER A 200 14.44 26.53 -16.75
C SER A 200 14.74 26.14 -18.20
N HIS A 201 14.48 24.89 -18.56
CA HIS A 201 14.57 24.33 -19.90
C HIS A 201 13.26 23.65 -20.29
N ALA A 202 12.98 23.64 -21.59
CA ALA A 202 11.88 22.87 -22.13
C ALA A 202 12.13 21.35 -22.04
N GLY A 203 11.05 20.58 -21.94
CA GLY A 203 11.06 19.12 -22.03
C GLY A 203 10.67 18.42 -20.72
N TYR A 204 10.99 17.12 -20.64
CA TYR A 204 10.72 16.24 -19.49
C TYR A 204 11.94 15.36 -19.16
N GLY A 205 11.96 14.77 -17.98
CA GLY A 205 13.00 13.85 -17.49
C GLY A 205 14.37 14.48 -17.23
N ASN A 206 15.36 13.62 -16.98
CA ASN A 206 16.76 14.04 -16.89
C ASN A 206 17.33 14.32 -18.28
N ARG A 207 17.76 15.57 -18.50
CA ARG A 207 18.25 16.06 -19.80
C ARG A 207 19.77 16.27 -19.82
N SER A 208 20.48 15.73 -18.83
CA SER A 208 21.94 15.82 -18.76
C SER A 208 22.59 15.29 -20.04
N GLY A 209 23.51 16.07 -20.61
CA GLY A 209 24.21 15.71 -21.85
C GLY A 209 23.44 16.00 -23.14
N THR A 210 22.24 16.58 -23.08
CA THR A 210 21.49 17.01 -24.26
C THR A 210 21.54 18.53 -24.44
N ILE A 211 21.50 18.99 -25.70
CA ILE A 211 21.38 20.42 -26.02
C ILE A 211 19.90 20.78 -25.88
N VAL A 212 19.55 21.48 -24.80
CA VAL A 212 18.18 21.92 -24.51
C VAL A 212 18.05 23.43 -24.69
N ALA A 213 16.87 23.86 -25.17
CA ALA A 213 16.54 25.28 -25.24
C ALA A 213 16.31 25.83 -23.83
N GLN A 214 16.96 26.93 -23.48
CA GLN A 214 16.66 27.70 -22.27
C GLN A 214 15.32 28.40 -22.44
N ALA A 215 14.33 27.93 -21.70
CA ALA A 215 12.98 28.44 -21.72
C ALA A 215 12.32 28.13 -20.38
N ILE A 216 11.87 29.18 -19.68
CA ILE A 216 11.06 29.02 -18.47
C ILE A 216 9.74 28.36 -18.90
N THR A 217 9.56 27.11 -18.48
CA THR A 217 8.40 26.28 -18.86
C THR A 217 7.62 25.97 -17.61
N GLU A 218 6.34 26.36 -17.58
CA GLU A 218 5.42 25.96 -16.52
C GLU A 218 4.93 24.52 -16.77
N HIS A 219 4.94 23.72 -15.71
CA HIS A 219 4.48 22.33 -15.71
C HIS A 219 3.37 22.13 -14.69
N THR A 220 2.43 21.25 -15.01
CA THR A 220 1.46 20.70 -14.05
C THR A 220 1.72 19.22 -13.87
N ILE A 221 1.94 18.79 -12.63
CA ILE A 221 2.13 17.37 -12.29
C ILE A 221 0.95 16.85 -11.47
N ARG A 222 0.40 15.71 -11.89
CA ARG A 222 -0.63 14.97 -11.16
C ARG A 222 0.01 13.73 -10.54
N VAL A 223 -0.12 13.58 -9.23
CA VAL A 223 0.44 12.47 -8.46
C VAL A 223 -0.70 11.69 -7.82
N THR A 224 -0.67 10.37 -7.91
CA THR A 224 -1.56 9.47 -7.17
C THR A 224 -0.76 8.77 -6.09
N THR A 225 -1.24 8.75 -4.86
CA THR A 225 -0.64 7.99 -3.77
C THR A 225 -1.55 6.89 -3.26
N ILE A 226 -0.97 5.75 -2.93
CA ILE A 226 -1.62 4.58 -2.30
C ILE A 226 -0.73 4.12 -1.15
N ASP A 227 -1.32 3.90 0.03
CA ASP A 227 -0.63 3.33 1.19
C ASP A 227 0.75 3.97 1.46
N ARG A 228 0.78 5.31 1.43
CA ARG A 228 1.98 6.16 1.64
C ARG A 228 3.06 6.06 0.56
N ASN A 229 2.76 5.46 -0.59
CA ASN A 229 3.65 5.40 -1.74
C ASN A 229 3.06 6.19 -2.91
N VAL A 230 3.92 6.69 -3.80
CA VAL A 230 3.50 7.26 -5.08
C VAL A 230 3.29 6.11 -6.07
N ASP A 231 2.06 6.00 -6.57
CA ASP A 231 1.61 4.96 -7.53
C ASP A 231 1.69 5.44 -8.98
N SER A 232 1.48 6.75 -9.21
CA SER A 232 1.60 7.35 -10.55
C SER A 232 2.03 8.81 -10.44
N ALA A 233 2.80 9.31 -11.41
CA ALA A 233 3.11 10.72 -11.54
C ALA A 233 3.15 11.13 -13.02
N VAL A 234 2.29 12.05 -13.43
CA VAL A 234 2.14 12.47 -14.82
C VAL A 234 2.30 13.98 -14.94
N ILE A 235 3.24 14.43 -15.78
CA ILE A 235 3.50 15.85 -16.08
C ILE A 235 2.78 16.23 -17.38
N ASP A 236 2.06 17.34 -17.35
CA ASP A 236 1.31 17.97 -18.45
C ASP A 236 0.38 17.00 -19.21
N GLU A 237 -0.11 15.96 -18.53
CA GLU A 237 -0.95 14.89 -19.10
C GLU A 237 -0.27 14.13 -20.26
N ARG A 238 1.05 14.29 -20.41
CA ARG A 238 1.82 13.81 -21.57
C ARG A 238 3.03 12.99 -21.20
N TRP A 239 3.60 13.21 -20.03
CA TRP A 239 4.84 12.56 -19.61
C TRP A 239 4.62 11.75 -18.35
N ASP A 240 4.88 10.45 -18.42
CA ASP A 240 4.94 9.60 -17.25
C ASP A 240 6.29 9.82 -16.58
N GLU A 241 6.30 10.43 -15.40
CA GLU A 241 7.52 10.80 -14.68
C GLU A 241 8.12 9.60 -13.94
N MET A 242 7.32 8.63 -13.51
CA MET A 242 7.86 7.39 -12.92
C MET A 242 8.49 6.53 -14.01
N GLY A 243 7.80 6.44 -15.14
CA GLY A 243 8.20 5.71 -16.31
C GLY A 243 9.22 6.42 -17.18
N GLN A 244 9.40 7.73 -17.08
CA GLN A 244 10.28 8.50 -17.97
C GLN A 244 9.98 8.30 -19.47
N PHE A 245 8.71 8.45 -19.88
CA PHE A 245 8.30 8.37 -21.28
C PHE A 245 7.12 9.27 -21.63
N LEU A 246 6.98 9.59 -22.92
CA LEU A 246 5.79 10.26 -23.45
C LEU A 246 4.63 9.27 -23.56
N ILE A 247 3.52 9.57 -22.90
CA ILE A 247 2.30 8.77 -22.95
C ILE A 247 1.81 8.69 -24.40
N GLY A 248 1.56 7.46 -24.85
CA GLY A 248 1.15 7.19 -26.23
C GLY A 248 2.29 7.12 -27.25
N SER A 249 3.56 7.34 -26.85
CA SER A 249 4.70 7.16 -27.74
C SER A 249 5.02 5.69 -27.97
N ALA A 250 5.78 5.43 -29.03
CA ALA A 250 6.36 4.12 -29.29
C ALA A 250 7.69 3.99 -28.53
N LEU A 251 7.86 2.91 -27.75
CA LEU A 251 9.08 2.59 -27.01
C LEU A 251 9.71 1.31 -27.52
N SER A 252 11.03 1.30 -27.61
CA SER A 252 11.82 0.12 -27.97
C SER A 252 12.22 -0.66 -26.71
N LEU A 253 11.93 -1.95 -26.70
CA LEU A 253 12.27 -2.88 -25.62
C LEU A 253 13.22 -3.97 -26.13
N SER A 254 14.03 -4.50 -25.21
CA SER A 254 14.94 -5.62 -25.42
C SER A 254 14.70 -6.70 -24.36
N TYR A 255 14.73 -7.96 -24.77
CA TYR A 255 14.68 -9.11 -23.88
C TYR A 255 15.87 -10.02 -24.16
N GLN A 256 16.61 -10.35 -23.10
CA GLN A 256 17.77 -11.24 -23.16
C GLN A 256 17.40 -12.59 -22.54
N PRO A 257 17.15 -13.65 -23.34
CA PRO A 257 16.86 -14.97 -22.80
C PRO A 257 18.10 -15.58 -22.13
N MET A 258 17.88 -16.45 -21.16
CA MET A 258 18.92 -17.24 -20.49
C MET A 258 19.08 -18.63 -21.12
N GLN A 259 20.26 -19.23 -20.95
CA GLN A 259 20.54 -20.61 -21.35
C GLN A 259 19.64 -21.58 -20.57
N CYS A 260 19.16 -22.60 -21.27
CA CYS A 260 18.28 -23.65 -20.75
C CYS A 260 16.88 -23.20 -20.25
N GLU A 261 16.55 -21.93 -20.38
CA GLU A 261 15.24 -21.40 -20.01
C GLU A 261 14.38 -21.17 -21.25
N ARG A 262 13.12 -21.57 -21.16
CA ARG A 262 12.13 -21.20 -22.17
C ARG A 262 11.52 -19.88 -21.79
N THR A 263 11.37 -19.00 -22.76
CA THR A 263 10.62 -17.76 -22.57
C THR A 263 9.14 -18.08 -22.35
N VAL A 264 8.40 -17.11 -21.80
CA VAL A 264 6.96 -17.26 -21.53
C VAL A 264 6.18 -17.54 -22.81
N TRP A 265 6.51 -16.87 -23.92
CA TRP A 265 5.86 -17.10 -25.22
C TRP A 265 6.24 -18.45 -25.85
N GLN A 266 7.47 -18.94 -25.66
CA GLN A 266 7.86 -20.27 -26.11
C GLN A 266 7.12 -21.37 -25.34
N THR A 267 6.93 -21.17 -24.02
CA THR A 267 6.15 -22.10 -23.18
C THR A 267 4.67 -22.07 -23.57
N TRP A 268 4.11 -20.88 -23.79
CA TRP A 268 2.74 -20.71 -24.27
C TRP A 268 2.52 -21.41 -25.61
N GLU A 269 3.43 -21.23 -26.56
CA GLU A 269 3.34 -21.85 -27.88
C GLU A 269 3.47 -23.38 -27.81
N ALA A 270 4.42 -23.89 -27.01
CA ALA A 270 4.60 -25.33 -26.82
C ALA A 270 3.36 -26.01 -26.20
N ASN A 271 2.60 -25.28 -25.39
CA ASN A 271 1.37 -25.77 -24.75
C ASN A 271 0.11 -25.53 -25.60
N SER A 272 0.23 -24.92 -26.78
CA SER A 272 -0.93 -24.55 -27.60
C SER A 272 -1.63 -25.73 -28.28
N GLY A 273 -0.93 -26.88 -28.42
CA GLY A 273 -1.43 -28.05 -29.14
C GLY A 273 -1.66 -27.83 -30.64
N ARG A 274 -1.18 -26.70 -31.20
CA ARG A 274 -1.37 -26.33 -32.60
C ARG A 274 -0.46 -27.16 -33.50
N VAL A 275 -0.99 -27.53 -34.67
CA VAL A 275 -0.25 -28.25 -35.72
C VAL A 275 -0.11 -27.32 -36.91
N TYR A 276 1.12 -27.16 -37.40
CA TYR A 276 1.46 -26.20 -38.44
C TYR A 276 1.92 -26.86 -39.73
N ILE A 277 1.53 -26.27 -40.86
CA ILE A 277 2.13 -26.58 -42.18
C ILE A 277 3.58 -26.06 -42.23
N ARG A 278 3.82 -24.88 -41.63
CA ARG A 278 5.15 -24.28 -41.41
C ARG A 278 5.21 -23.78 -39.96
N ALA A 279 6.23 -24.19 -39.22
CA ALA A 279 6.43 -23.70 -37.85
C ALA A 279 6.57 -22.15 -37.85
N PRO A 280 5.90 -21.45 -36.91
CA PRO A 280 6.04 -20.00 -36.79
C PRO A 280 7.46 -19.62 -36.33
N THR A 281 7.93 -18.43 -36.73
CA THR A 281 9.20 -17.89 -36.21
C THR A 281 9.02 -17.35 -34.79
N ASP A 282 10.13 -17.12 -34.08
CA ASP A 282 10.08 -16.51 -32.73
C ASP A 282 9.34 -15.16 -32.76
N GLU A 283 9.55 -14.34 -33.80
CA GLU A 283 8.88 -13.05 -33.96
C GLU A 283 7.36 -13.19 -34.15
N GLU A 284 6.93 -14.19 -34.92
CA GLU A 284 5.50 -14.51 -35.11
C GLU A 284 4.86 -14.98 -33.80
N ILE A 285 5.57 -15.82 -33.03
CA ILE A 285 5.13 -16.31 -31.73
C ILE A 285 4.99 -15.16 -30.73
N ILE A 286 5.99 -14.28 -30.63
CA ILE A 286 5.98 -13.13 -29.71
C ILE A 286 4.78 -12.21 -30.00
N ARG A 287 4.56 -11.85 -31.28
CA ARG A 287 3.42 -11.02 -31.67
C ARG A 287 2.09 -11.65 -31.29
N HIS A 288 1.96 -12.94 -31.59
CA HIS A 288 0.72 -13.67 -31.33
C HIS A 288 0.47 -13.85 -29.82
N TYR A 289 1.52 -14.09 -29.05
CA TYR A 289 1.45 -14.18 -27.60
C TYR A 289 0.91 -12.90 -26.97
N TYR A 290 1.55 -11.75 -27.24
CA TYR A 290 1.13 -10.48 -26.65
C TYR A 290 -0.25 -10.03 -27.12
N SER A 291 -0.58 -10.27 -28.40
CA SER A 291 -1.92 -9.98 -28.92
C SER A 291 -3.00 -10.86 -28.29
N SER A 292 -2.73 -12.17 -28.10
CA SER A 292 -3.72 -13.11 -27.56
C SER A 292 -3.90 -13.05 -26.06
N VAL A 293 -2.79 -12.92 -25.32
CA VAL A 293 -2.79 -12.99 -23.85
C VAL A 293 -3.13 -11.64 -23.24
N TYR A 294 -2.62 -10.56 -23.84
CA TYR A 294 -2.73 -9.22 -23.27
C TYR A 294 -3.50 -8.22 -24.14
N GLY A 295 -3.87 -8.58 -25.38
CA GLY A 295 -4.46 -7.63 -26.31
C GLY A 295 -3.49 -6.53 -26.75
N ILE A 296 -2.18 -6.79 -26.71
CA ILE A 296 -1.13 -5.82 -27.00
C ILE A 296 -0.55 -6.07 -28.39
N ASP A 297 -0.58 -5.04 -29.23
CA ASP A 297 0.09 -5.05 -30.53
C ASP A 297 1.55 -4.60 -30.40
N VAL A 298 2.47 -5.56 -30.54
CA VAL A 298 3.91 -5.29 -30.61
C VAL A 298 4.38 -5.19 -32.07
N MET A 299 5.22 -4.20 -32.33
CA MET A 299 5.76 -3.86 -33.64
C MET A 299 7.27 -4.13 -33.71
N ASN A 300 7.83 -4.17 -34.92
CA ASN A 300 9.27 -4.30 -35.16
C ASN A 300 9.96 -5.42 -34.35
N VAL A 301 9.27 -6.53 -34.12
CA VAL A 301 9.86 -7.66 -33.38
C VAL A 301 11.01 -8.25 -34.21
N THR A 302 12.19 -8.33 -33.61
CA THR A 302 13.41 -8.84 -34.23
C THR A 302 14.18 -9.72 -33.27
N LYS A 303 14.84 -10.74 -33.81
CA LYS A 303 15.88 -11.51 -33.12
C LYS A 303 17.25 -11.05 -33.60
N VAL A 304 18.10 -10.62 -32.68
CA VAL A 304 19.40 -10.01 -32.99
C VAL A 304 20.50 -10.76 -32.24
N ASP A 305 21.57 -11.13 -32.94
CA ASP A 305 22.76 -11.71 -32.32
C ASP A 305 23.38 -10.71 -31.33
N SER A 306 23.61 -11.14 -30.10
CA SER A 306 24.12 -10.27 -29.03
C SER A 306 25.63 -10.08 -29.07
N GLY A 307 26.36 -10.82 -29.92
CA GLY A 307 27.82 -10.81 -29.99
C GLY A 307 28.51 -11.38 -28.74
N LEU A 308 27.73 -11.97 -27.83
CA LEU A 308 28.25 -12.58 -26.61
C LEU A 308 28.94 -13.91 -26.92
N MET A 309 30.06 -14.18 -26.25
CA MET A 309 30.69 -15.49 -26.32
C MET A 309 29.79 -16.54 -25.65
N SER A 310 29.64 -17.70 -26.30
CA SER A 310 28.83 -18.80 -25.79
C SER A 310 29.38 -19.31 -24.46
N CYS A 311 28.54 -19.25 -23.43
CA CYS A 311 28.76 -19.93 -22.15
C CYS A 311 27.65 -20.98 -21.96
N GLU A 312 27.99 -22.15 -21.40
CA GLU A 312 27.09 -23.31 -21.30
C GLU A 312 26.42 -23.48 -19.92
N ALA A 313 26.45 -22.47 -19.05
CA ALA A 313 25.80 -22.56 -17.73
C ALA A 313 24.32 -22.13 -17.78
N CYS A 314 23.42 -23.06 -17.44
CA CYS A 314 21.98 -22.81 -17.37
C CYS A 314 21.63 -21.70 -16.35
N SER A 315 20.60 -20.90 -16.65
CA SER A 315 20.04 -19.84 -15.77
C SER A 315 21.01 -18.73 -15.33
N VAL A 316 22.28 -18.80 -15.74
CA VAL A 316 23.31 -17.81 -15.42
C VAL A 316 23.84 -17.18 -16.70
N CYS A 317 24.04 -17.99 -17.75
CA CYS A 317 24.56 -17.50 -19.01
C CYS A 317 23.42 -17.07 -19.94
N PRO A 318 23.50 -15.89 -20.57
CA PRO A 318 22.53 -15.46 -21.56
C PRO A 318 22.66 -16.24 -22.87
N GLN A 319 21.60 -16.24 -23.68
CA GLN A 319 21.65 -16.63 -25.07
C GLN A 319 22.56 -15.69 -25.88
N THR A 320 23.12 -16.20 -26.98
CA THR A 320 23.92 -15.40 -27.93
C THR A 320 23.06 -14.52 -28.84
N TYR A 321 21.78 -14.35 -28.50
CA TYR A 321 20.86 -13.44 -29.15
C TYR A 321 19.97 -12.78 -28.11
N HIS A 322 19.38 -11.65 -28.47
CA HIS A 322 18.31 -10.99 -27.75
C HIS A 322 17.15 -10.72 -28.70
N PHE A 323 15.98 -10.42 -28.16
CA PHE A 323 14.84 -9.95 -28.92
C PHE A 323 14.70 -8.44 -28.75
N GLY A 324 14.43 -7.73 -29.84
CA GLY A 324 14.01 -6.34 -29.82
C GLY A 324 12.54 -6.23 -30.27
N LEU A 325 11.80 -5.28 -29.74
CA LEU A 325 10.48 -4.89 -30.26
C LEU A 325 10.17 -3.43 -29.98
N THR A 326 9.11 -2.93 -30.60
CA THR A 326 8.51 -1.63 -30.30
C THR A 326 7.08 -1.82 -29.79
N VAL A 327 6.68 -1.10 -28.75
CA VAL A 327 5.34 -1.15 -28.17
C VAL A 327 4.85 0.26 -27.83
N ASN A 328 3.53 0.47 -27.78
CA ASN A 328 3.01 1.72 -27.22
C ASN A 328 3.34 1.78 -25.71
N ALA A 329 3.91 2.89 -25.26
CA ALA A 329 4.35 3.07 -23.89
C ALA A 329 3.23 2.85 -22.85
N SER A 330 1.99 3.18 -23.21
CA SER A 330 0.82 3.04 -22.33
C SER A 330 0.48 1.59 -21.97
N VAL A 331 0.97 0.60 -22.72
CA VAL A 331 0.67 -0.82 -22.51
C VAL A 331 1.92 -1.67 -22.30
N MET A 332 3.07 -1.06 -21.99
CA MET A 332 4.32 -1.81 -21.88
C MET A 332 4.48 -2.61 -20.58
N GLN A 333 3.70 -2.31 -19.54
CA GLN A 333 3.94 -2.87 -18.21
C GLN A 333 3.97 -4.41 -18.18
N PRO A 334 3.04 -5.14 -18.83
CA PRO A 334 3.12 -6.61 -18.88
C PRO A 334 4.41 -7.14 -19.50
N LEU A 335 5.00 -6.41 -20.46
CA LEU A 335 6.28 -6.78 -21.04
C LEU A 335 7.42 -6.58 -20.02
N LEU A 336 7.41 -5.47 -19.28
CA LEU A 336 8.41 -5.22 -18.23
C LEU A 336 8.34 -6.29 -17.13
N ASP A 337 7.13 -6.66 -16.72
CA ASP A 337 6.90 -7.70 -15.70
C ASP A 337 7.40 -9.08 -16.14
N GLU A 338 7.41 -9.35 -17.45
CA GLU A 338 7.95 -10.57 -18.05
C GLU A 338 9.46 -10.50 -18.34
N GLY A 339 10.13 -9.41 -17.94
CA GLY A 339 11.58 -9.26 -18.01
C GLY A 339 12.09 -8.50 -19.23
N TRP A 340 11.23 -7.84 -20.01
CA TRP A 340 11.70 -6.90 -21.03
C TRP A 340 12.30 -5.66 -20.37
N THR A 341 13.30 -5.08 -21.04
CA THR A 341 14.03 -3.90 -20.60
C THR A 341 13.97 -2.82 -21.66
N ARG A 342 13.99 -1.55 -21.26
CA ARG A 342 13.98 -0.45 -22.24
C ARG A 342 15.35 -0.29 -22.89
N ILE A 343 15.33 -0.04 -24.19
CA ILE A 343 16.53 0.36 -24.94
C ILE A 343 16.61 1.88 -24.83
N GLY A 344 17.67 2.38 -24.18
CA GLY A 344 17.91 3.82 -23.98
C GLY A 344 18.31 4.56 -25.25
#